data_AF-A0A6V8DP79-F1
#
_entry.id   AF-A0A6V8DP79-F1
#
_cell.length_a   1.000
_cell.length_b   1.000
_cell.length_c   1.000
_cell.angle_alpha   90.00
_cell.angle_beta   90.00
_cell.angle_gamma   90.00
#
_symmetry.space_group_name_H-M   'P 1'
#
loop_
_entity.id
_entity.type
_entity.pdbx_description
1 polymer ?
#
loop_
_entity_poly.entity_id
_entity_poly.type
_entity_poly.pdbx_seq_one_letter_code
_entity_poly.pdbx_strand_id
1 'polypeptide(L)'
;AVLPFFEGGSPSTWDISPSLPDGFSFDSETGAITGNSTSLQPWSYHMIWANNSGGSTTTEIGFRITSMPPDDIHWPDDEFAFKSNESISVIVNNNGPYIETWEASPSLPEGITLLHNGTISGIPVERSDWQQYTIWANNTGGSVGLNIWIAVHDLRADQNELLRELDDADWEGGPSLILPIGKWSFPLGRDSEDSTVVAASHVGRGKMVGLGHESWVTQNHEFNFRAVEWACGENANIGLAYGAGFDHWEDELRAKGHSVQLSITPDDLSQVDCLLDEFWNGHDDQDNLAIEQFLLEGGGLIMGGHAWYWSYSNSDVPYNYPGNKISQTTGLFVSSDWGYNDINFDIPDPYRTPHNAIQGIYADMAGGIELSSEEAEIAYSSISDCTVIVPLDFLEFWNPLREMVNSTGWTVIPYSTLWSSTGHDLGADPVADVILRLEEALTQGLDADELPVHPSHTEFPG
;
A
#
# COMPACT_ATOMS: atom_id res chain seq x y z
N ALA A 1 15.30 -42.96 -24.04
CA ALA A 1 14.86 -44.31 -24.44
C ALA A 1 14.71 -45.14 -23.17
N VAL A 2 13.60 -45.86 -23.03
CA VAL A 2 13.39 -46.86 -21.98
C VAL A 2 13.75 -48.21 -22.56
N LEU A 3 14.63 -48.94 -21.88
CA LEU A 3 15.12 -50.25 -22.34
C LEU A 3 14.54 -51.36 -21.45
N PRO A 4 14.15 -52.51 -22.02
CA PRO A 4 13.65 -53.61 -21.22
C PRO A 4 14.81 -54.27 -20.45
N PHE A 5 14.52 -54.68 -19.22
CA PHE A 5 15.38 -55.58 -18.45
C PHE A 5 14.78 -56.99 -18.51
N PHE A 6 15.61 -57.99 -18.82
CA PHE A 6 15.19 -59.39 -18.88
C PHE A 6 16.28 -60.30 -18.30
N GLU A 7 15.86 -61.42 -17.72
CA GLU A 7 16.74 -62.47 -17.21
C GLU A 7 16.43 -63.81 -17.88
N GLY A 8 17.44 -64.66 -18.09
CA GLY A 8 17.31 -65.96 -18.75
C GLY A 8 17.69 -65.95 -20.23
N GLY A 9 16.86 -66.57 -21.08
CA GLY A 9 17.13 -66.68 -22.53
C GLY A 9 16.84 -65.38 -23.28
N SER A 10 17.71 -64.99 -24.21
CA SER A 10 17.57 -63.77 -25.00
C SER A 10 16.28 -63.77 -25.84
N PRO A 11 15.43 -62.73 -25.74
CA PRO A 11 14.30 -62.54 -26.64
C PRO A 11 14.76 -62.36 -28.10
N SER A 12 14.03 -62.95 -29.05
CA SER A 12 14.24 -62.79 -30.49
C SER A 12 13.25 -61.82 -31.14
N THR A 13 12.05 -61.67 -30.56
CA THR A 13 11.05 -60.70 -31.01
C THR A 13 10.29 -60.11 -29.83
N TRP A 14 9.90 -58.85 -30.00
CA TRP A 14 9.11 -58.10 -29.04
C TRP A 14 7.81 -57.63 -29.68
N ASP A 15 6.75 -57.58 -28.88
CA ASP A 15 5.44 -57.06 -29.32
C ASP A 15 4.77 -56.29 -28.18
N ILE A 16 3.86 -55.37 -28.51
CA ILE A 16 3.13 -54.54 -27.54
C ILE A 16 1.66 -54.34 -27.94
N SER A 17 0.75 -54.45 -26.97
CA SER A 17 -0.68 -54.24 -27.22
C SER A 17 -1.39 -53.74 -25.94
N PRO A 18 -2.24 -52.70 -26.03
CA PRO A 18 -2.53 -51.86 -27.21
C PRO A 18 -1.30 -51.06 -27.71
N SER A 19 -1.41 -50.38 -28.86
CA SER A 19 -0.33 -49.52 -29.38
C SER A 19 0.03 -48.40 -28.40
N LEU A 20 1.30 -48.01 -28.35
CA LEU A 20 1.77 -46.90 -27.52
C LEU A 20 1.05 -45.58 -27.85
N PRO A 21 0.99 -44.63 -26.89
CA PRO A 21 0.48 -43.29 -27.15
C PRO A 21 1.21 -42.59 -28.29
N ASP A 22 0.51 -41.67 -28.97
CA ASP A 22 1.08 -40.87 -30.05
C ASP A 22 2.36 -40.16 -29.61
N GLY A 23 3.39 -40.23 -30.46
CA GLY A 23 4.72 -39.68 -30.19
C GLY A 23 5.72 -40.67 -29.61
N PHE A 24 5.27 -41.85 -29.17
CA PHE A 24 6.14 -42.95 -28.77
C PHE A 24 6.22 -44.05 -29.84
N SER A 25 7.39 -44.65 -29.98
CA SER A 25 7.67 -45.77 -30.86
C SER A 25 8.19 -46.96 -30.06
N PHE A 26 7.80 -48.16 -30.49
CA PHE A 26 8.26 -49.43 -29.95
C PHE A 26 9.12 -50.14 -30.98
N ASP A 27 10.35 -50.49 -30.61
CA ASP A 27 11.24 -51.29 -31.44
C ASP A 27 10.95 -52.78 -31.21
N SER A 28 10.42 -53.47 -32.21
CA SER A 28 10.07 -54.90 -32.14
C SER A 28 11.27 -55.85 -32.15
N GLU A 29 12.48 -55.37 -32.46
CA GLU A 29 13.72 -56.15 -32.38
C GLU A 29 14.37 -56.03 -31.00
N THR A 30 14.36 -54.84 -30.40
CA THR A 30 15.07 -54.58 -29.13
C THR A 30 14.17 -54.45 -27.91
N GLY A 31 12.87 -54.24 -28.11
CA GLY A 31 11.90 -53.90 -27.06
C GLY A 31 12.07 -52.48 -26.50
N ALA A 32 12.92 -51.65 -27.13
CA ALA A 32 13.16 -50.28 -26.70
C ALA A 32 11.96 -49.38 -27.00
N ILE A 33 11.65 -48.49 -26.05
CA ILE A 33 10.63 -47.45 -26.21
C ILE A 33 11.33 -46.09 -26.34
N THR A 34 11.05 -45.38 -27.43
CA THR A 34 11.61 -44.04 -27.69
C THR A 34 10.53 -43.06 -28.11
N GLY A 35 10.84 -41.76 -28.08
CA GLY A 35 9.94 -40.71 -28.55
C GLY A 35 9.62 -39.66 -27.49
N ASN A 36 8.78 -38.71 -27.89
CA ASN A 36 8.25 -37.64 -27.07
C ASN A 36 6.78 -37.43 -27.47
N SER A 37 5.93 -37.15 -26.49
CA SER A 37 4.54 -36.79 -26.75
C SER A 37 4.25 -35.39 -26.25
N THR A 38 3.40 -34.67 -26.97
CA THR A 38 2.90 -33.34 -26.59
C THR A 38 1.43 -33.39 -26.13
N SER A 39 0.79 -34.55 -26.19
CA SER A 39 -0.63 -34.73 -25.87
C SER A 39 -0.76 -35.33 -24.47
N LEU A 40 -1.41 -34.59 -23.56
CA LEU A 40 -1.70 -35.08 -22.21
C LEU A 40 -2.56 -36.34 -22.27
N GLN A 41 -2.26 -37.29 -21.38
CA GLN A 41 -2.97 -38.56 -21.33
C GLN A 41 -3.02 -39.12 -19.91
N PRO A 42 -4.20 -39.61 -19.44
CA PRO A 42 -4.27 -40.41 -18.23
C PRO A 42 -3.54 -41.74 -18.38
N TRP A 43 -3.43 -42.49 -17.28
CA TRP A 43 -2.83 -43.83 -17.28
C TRP A 43 -3.48 -44.74 -18.33
N SER A 44 -2.67 -45.23 -19.26
CA SER A 44 -2.98 -46.37 -20.14
C SER A 44 -2.04 -47.52 -19.83
N TYR A 45 -2.53 -48.74 -19.97
CA TYR A 45 -1.76 -49.95 -19.68
C TYR A 45 -1.57 -50.75 -20.96
N HIS A 46 -0.34 -51.19 -21.19
CA HIS A 46 0.07 -51.94 -22.36
C HIS A 46 0.78 -53.21 -21.92
N MET A 47 0.50 -54.32 -22.58
CA MET A 47 1.22 -55.56 -22.36
C MET A 47 2.37 -55.65 -23.35
N ILE A 48 3.57 -55.94 -22.86
CA ILE A 48 4.75 -56.21 -23.67
C ILE A 48 5.02 -57.72 -23.64
N TRP A 49 5.25 -58.30 -24.82
CA TRP A 49 5.68 -59.69 -25.00
C TRP A 49 7.15 -59.75 -25.38
N ALA A 50 7.87 -60.66 -24.75
CA ALA A 50 9.23 -61.06 -25.14
C ALA A 50 9.21 -62.54 -25.54
N ASN A 51 9.55 -62.84 -26.79
CA ASN A 51 9.42 -64.19 -27.35
C ASN A 51 10.77 -64.73 -27.79
N ASN A 52 11.03 -66.01 -27.54
CA ASN A 52 12.14 -66.76 -28.14
C ASN A 52 11.71 -68.20 -28.45
N SER A 53 12.63 -69.03 -28.95
CA SER A 53 12.32 -70.42 -29.30
C SER A 53 11.89 -71.30 -28.12
N GLY A 54 12.16 -70.87 -26.88
CA GLY A 54 11.80 -71.58 -25.66
C GLY A 54 10.43 -71.20 -25.09
N GLY A 55 9.82 -70.11 -25.54
CA GLY A 55 8.52 -69.64 -25.08
C GLY A 55 8.37 -68.12 -25.12
N SER A 56 7.35 -67.62 -24.43
CA SER A 56 7.08 -66.20 -24.27
C SER A 56 6.90 -65.83 -22.81
N THR A 57 7.25 -64.59 -22.48
CA THR A 57 6.91 -63.97 -21.19
C THR A 57 6.29 -62.60 -21.44
N THR A 58 5.52 -62.09 -20.48
CA THR A 58 4.85 -60.81 -20.58
C THR A 58 5.07 -59.94 -19.35
N THR A 59 4.99 -58.63 -19.56
CA THR A 59 4.94 -57.64 -18.47
C THR A 59 4.01 -56.50 -18.86
N GLU A 60 3.41 -55.85 -17.86
CA GLU A 60 2.55 -54.69 -18.06
C GLU A 60 3.36 -53.41 -17.87
N ILE A 61 3.14 -52.42 -18.74
CA ILE A 61 3.70 -51.08 -18.61
C ILE A 61 2.58 -50.04 -18.62
N GLY A 62 2.62 -49.13 -17.64
CA GLY A 62 1.74 -47.98 -17.56
C GLY A 62 2.36 -46.75 -18.24
N PHE A 63 1.57 -46.03 -19.03
CA PHE A 63 1.92 -44.75 -19.62
C PHE A 63 1.00 -43.65 -19.11
N ARG A 64 1.59 -42.55 -18.65
CA ARG A 64 0.89 -41.29 -18.35
C ARG A 64 1.71 -40.15 -18.90
N ILE A 65 1.06 -39.20 -19.56
CA ILE A 65 1.71 -38.00 -20.09
C ILE A 65 1.11 -36.81 -19.35
N THR A 66 1.97 -36.12 -18.61
CA THR A 66 1.62 -34.94 -17.80
C THR A 66 2.37 -33.71 -18.30
N SER A 67 1.89 -32.53 -17.92
CA SER A 67 2.67 -31.30 -18.04
C SER A 67 3.94 -31.35 -17.18
N MET A 68 4.85 -30.40 -17.39
CA MET A 68 5.82 -30.04 -16.36
C MET A 68 5.08 -29.27 -15.25
N PRO A 69 5.44 -29.45 -13.96
CA PRO A 69 4.82 -28.70 -12.88
C PRO A 69 4.98 -27.19 -13.11
N PRO A 70 4.01 -26.35 -12.71
CA PRO A 70 4.13 -24.91 -12.89
C PRO A 70 5.37 -24.34 -12.18
N ASP A 71 6.03 -23.37 -12.80
CA ASP A 71 7.16 -22.61 -12.28
C ASP A 71 7.19 -21.20 -12.89
N ASP A 72 8.13 -20.35 -12.45
CA ASP A 72 8.34 -18.99 -12.97
C ASP A 72 7.06 -18.13 -13.06
N ILE A 73 6.37 -18.04 -11.92
CA ILE A 73 5.15 -17.27 -11.70
C ILE A 73 5.44 -16.17 -10.69
N HIS A 74 5.01 -14.95 -10.97
CA HIS A 74 5.11 -13.83 -10.03
C HIS A 74 4.02 -12.79 -10.27
N TRP A 75 3.61 -12.11 -9.19
CA TRP A 75 2.87 -10.85 -9.26
C TRP A 75 3.85 -9.66 -9.24
N PRO A 76 3.38 -8.41 -9.46
CA PRO A 76 4.25 -7.23 -9.41
C PRO A 76 4.97 -7.08 -8.07
N ASP A 77 4.30 -7.45 -6.99
CA ASP A 77 4.79 -7.42 -5.61
C ASP A 77 4.31 -8.67 -4.85
N ASP A 78 4.78 -8.83 -3.61
CA ASP A 78 4.34 -9.87 -2.67
C ASP A 78 3.48 -9.34 -1.51
N GLU A 79 3.32 -8.02 -1.40
CA GLU A 79 2.47 -7.34 -0.42
C GLU A 79 1.50 -6.37 -1.10
N PHE A 80 0.20 -6.51 -0.80
CA PHE A 80 -0.85 -5.69 -1.40
C PHE A 80 -1.77 -5.09 -0.35
N ALA A 81 -1.69 -3.77 -0.20
CA ALA A 81 -2.70 -2.98 0.49
C ALA A 81 -3.74 -2.46 -0.51
N PHE A 82 -5.01 -2.84 -0.33
CA PHE A 82 -6.12 -2.39 -1.15
C PHE A 82 -7.02 -1.43 -0.39
N LYS A 83 -7.60 -0.45 -1.11
CA LYS A 83 -8.59 0.47 -0.53
C LYS A 83 -9.97 -0.17 -0.64
N SER A 84 -10.70 -0.18 0.46
CA SER A 84 -12.10 -0.61 0.53
C SER A 84 -12.94 0.18 -0.48
N ASN A 85 -13.88 -0.49 -1.13
CA ASN A 85 -14.81 0.04 -2.13
C ASN A 85 -14.17 0.56 -3.44
N GLU A 86 -12.91 0.25 -3.72
CA GLU A 86 -12.25 0.57 -4.99
C GLU A 86 -11.98 -0.68 -5.84
N SER A 87 -12.11 -0.56 -7.16
CA SER A 87 -11.84 -1.69 -8.06
C SER A 87 -10.34 -2.00 -8.16
N ILE A 88 -9.98 -3.26 -8.01
CA ILE A 88 -8.60 -3.74 -8.09
C ILE A 88 -8.40 -4.73 -9.25
N SER A 89 -7.18 -4.76 -9.79
CA SER A 89 -6.76 -5.72 -10.81
C SER A 89 -5.25 -5.92 -10.77
N VAL A 90 -4.80 -7.00 -10.12
CA VAL A 90 -3.39 -7.40 -10.05
C VAL A 90 -3.13 -8.54 -11.01
N ILE A 91 -2.40 -8.25 -12.09
CA ILE A 91 -2.13 -9.20 -13.18
C ILE A 91 -0.93 -10.07 -12.80
N VAL A 92 -1.09 -11.39 -12.87
CA VAL A 92 0.00 -12.34 -12.70
C VAL A 92 0.82 -12.46 -13.98
N ASN A 93 2.13 -12.63 -13.85
CA ASN A 93 3.02 -13.01 -14.93
C ASN A 93 3.34 -14.51 -14.82
N ASN A 94 3.21 -15.24 -15.92
CA ASN A 94 3.56 -16.66 -16.01
C ASN A 94 4.46 -16.88 -17.24
N ASN A 95 5.74 -17.14 -16.99
CA ASN A 95 6.72 -17.51 -18.02
C ASN A 95 7.01 -19.02 -18.05
N GLY A 96 6.45 -19.78 -17.12
CA GLY A 96 6.61 -21.23 -17.00
C GLY A 96 5.54 -22.04 -17.74
N PRO A 97 5.37 -23.33 -17.38
CA PRO A 97 4.36 -24.20 -17.94
C PRO A 97 2.93 -23.68 -17.81
N TYR A 98 2.05 -24.20 -18.66
CA TYR A 98 0.62 -23.89 -18.62
C TYR A 98 0.00 -24.28 -17.28
N ILE A 99 -0.90 -23.43 -16.78
CA ILE A 99 -1.61 -23.60 -15.52
C ILE A 99 -3.07 -23.90 -15.83
N GLU A 100 -3.59 -24.98 -15.24
CA GLU A 100 -4.96 -25.45 -15.44
C GLU A 100 -5.93 -24.83 -14.44
N THR A 101 -5.53 -24.73 -13.17
CA THR A 101 -6.35 -24.11 -12.11
C THR A 101 -5.54 -23.24 -11.16
N TRP A 102 -6.23 -22.27 -10.60
CA TRP A 102 -5.73 -21.35 -9.58
C TRP A 102 -6.62 -21.43 -8.34
N GLU A 103 -6.02 -21.51 -7.16
CA GLU A 103 -6.73 -21.60 -5.89
C GLU A 103 -6.03 -20.76 -4.83
N ALA A 104 -6.77 -20.10 -3.94
CA ALA A 104 -6.21 -19.35 -2.82
C ALA A 104 -6.55 -20.04 -1.48
N SER A 105 -5.59 -20.05 -0.55
CA SER A 105 -5.82 -20.51 0.82
C SER A 105 -5.10 -19.60 1.82
N PRO A 106 -5.79 -19.02 2.83
CA PRO A 106 -7.25 -19.06 3.05
C PRO A 106 -8.04 -18.35 1.94
N SER A 107 -9.37 -18.32 2.06
CA SER A 107 -10.22 -17.55 1.11
C SER A 107 -9.83 -16.07 1.14
N LEU A 108 -9.69 -15.47 -0.04
CA LEU A 108 -9.42 -14.03 -0.18
C LEU A 108 -10.50 -13.17 0.51
N PRO A 109 -10.19 -11.92 0.91
CA PRO A 109 -11.16 -11.00 1.49
C PRO A 109 -12.43 -10.85 0.66
N GLU A 110 -13.56 -10.56 1.31
CA GLU A 110 -14.84 -10.42 0.61
C GLU A 110 -14.76 -9.36 -0.49
N GLY A 111 -15.30 -9.69 -1.67
CA GLY A 111 -15.25 -8.83 -2.85
C GLY A 111 -13.99 -8.98 -3.69
N ILE A 112 -12.95 -9.67 -3.20
CA ILE A 112 -11.75 -10.04 -3.97
C ILE A 112 -11.89 -11.46 -4.52
N THR A 113 -11.55 -11.65 -5.79
CA THR A 113 -11.60 -12.93 -6.48
C THR A 113 -10.31 -13.26 -7.21
N LEU A 114 -9.95 -14.53 -7.25
CA LEU A 114 -8.88 -15.05 -8.09
C LEU A 114 -9.49 -15.57 -9.39
N LEU A 115 -9.17 -14.91 -10.50
CA LEU A 115 -9.68 -15.27 -11.82
C LEU A 115 -8.99 -16.54 -12.36
N HIS A 116 -9.60 -17.17 -13.37
CA HIS A 116 -9.08 -18.41 -13.98
C HIS A 116 -7.70 -18.24 -14.65
N ASN A 117 -7.27 -17.00 -14.91
CA ASN A 117 -5.97 -16.67 -15.48
C ASN A 117 -4.93 -16.30 -14.40
N GLY A 118 -5.29 -16.36 -13.11
CA GLY A 118 -4.45 -16.00 -11.97
C GLY A 118 -4.45 -14.50 -11.63
N THR A 119 -5.18 -13.66 -12.36
CA THR A 119 -5.38 -12.25 -11.98
C THR A 119 -6.21 -12.17 -10.70
N ILE A 120 -5.76 -11.38 -9.73
CA ILE A 120 -6.53 -11.04 -8.52
C ILE A 120 -7.34 -9.78 -8.84
N SER A 121 -8.67 -9.85 -8.78
CA SER A 121 -9.54 -8.73 -9.11
C SER A 121 -10.82 -8.70 -8.30
N GLY A 122 -11.43 -7.53 -8.19
CA GLY A 122 -12.70 -7.33 -7.52
C GLY A 122 -12.84 -5.94 -6.96
N ILE A 123 -13.76 -5.79 -6.01
CA ILE A 123 -13.95 -4.58 -5.20
C ILE A 123 -14.03 -5.08 -3.76
N PRO A 124 -12.97 -4.94 -2.95
CA PRO A 124 -13.03 -5.33 -1.55
C PRO A 124 -14.04 -4.47 -0.81
N VAL A 125 -14.81 -5.06 0.10
CA VAL A 125 -15.94 -4.37 0.77
C VAL A 125 -15.79 -4.25 2.27
N GLU A 126 -14.84 -4.97 2.88
CA GLU A 126 -14.61 -4.96 4.32
C GLU A 126 -13.13 -4.80 4.64
N ARG A 127 -12.84 -3.99 5.67
CA ARG A 127 -11.50 -3.82 6.24
C ARG A 127 -10.94 -5.15 6.72
N SER A 128 -9.67 -5.42 6.45
CA SER A 128 -8.96 -6.59 6.97
C SER A 128 -7.52 -6.25 7.33
N ASP A 129 -7.03 -6.87 8.40
CA ASP A 129 -5.61 -6.81 8.76
C ASP A 129 -4.76 -7.59 7.74
N TRP A 130 -3.45 -7.37 7.80
CA TRP A 130 -2.49 -8.09 6.98
C TRP A 130 -2.54 -9.59 7.22
N GLN A 131 -2.87 -10.35 6.18
CA GLN A 131 -2.95 -11.80 6.21
C GLN A 131 -2.12 -12.38 5.07
N GLN A 132 -1.37 -13.45 5.38
CA GLN A 132 -0.67 -14.22 4.36
C GLN A 132 -1.63 -15.21 3.69
N TYR A 133 -1.57 -15.27 2.37
CA TYR A 133 -2.30 -16.19 1.51
C TYR A 133 -1.32 -17.00 0.67
N THR A 134 -1.58 -18.30 0.54
CA THR A 134 -0.90 -19.15 -0.44
C THR A 134 -1.77 -19.29 -1.67
N ILE A 135 -1.29 -18.80 -2.81
CA ILE A 135 -1.90 -18.96 -4.12
C ILE A 135 -1.28 -20.18 -4.81
N TRP A 136 -2.11 -21.17 -5.08
CA TRP A 136 -1.76 -22.41 -5.74
C TRP A 136 -2.01 -22.32 -7.24
N ALA A 137 -0.97 -22.58 -8.03
CA ALA A 137 -1.07 -22.86 -9.45
C ALA A 137 -0.93 -24.36 -9.66
N ASN A 138 -1.89 -24.97 -10.37
CA ASN A 138 -1.94 -26.42 -10.54
C ASN A 138 -2.02 -26.80 -12.03
N ASN A 139 -1.36 -27.89 -12.39
CA ASN A 139 -1.58 -28.59 -13.65
C ASN A 139 -1.40 -30.11 -13.47
N THR A 140 -1.58 -30.89 -14.55
CA THR A 140 -1.40 -32.36 -14.50
C THR A 140 -0.01 -32.84 -14.06
N GLY A 141 1.02 -31.99 -14.14
CA GLY A 141 2.41 -32.25 -13.77
C GLY A 141 2.73 -31.99 -12.30
N GLY A 142 1.94 -31.16 -11.62
CA GLY A 142 2.13 -30.83 -10.21
C GLY A 142 1.53 -29.48 -9.84
N SER A 143 1.97 -28.94 -8.71
CA SER A 143 1.51 -27.65 -8.19
C SER A 143 2.66 -26.85 -7.59
N VAL A 144 2.49 -25.53 -7.55
CA VAL A 144 3.36 -24.60 -6.84
C VAL A 144 2.50 -23.64 -6.01
N GLY A 145 2.93 -23.37 -4.78
CA GLY A 145 2.29 -22.42 -3.88
C GLY A 145 3.15 -21.16 -3.76
N LEU A 146 2.53 -20.00 -3.95
CA LEU A 146 3.16 -18.69 -3.87
C LEU A 146 2.54 -17.91 -2.72
N ASN A 147 3.36 -17.34 -1.86
CA ASN A 147 2.86 -16.58 -0.72
C ASN A 147 2.76 -15.10 -1.09
N ILE A 148 1.61 -14.51 -0.81
CA ILE A 148 1.37 -13.07 -0.89
C ILE A 148 0.72 -12.61 0.40
N TRP A 149 0.92 -11.34 0.74
CA TRP A 149 0.25 -10.68 1.85
C TRP A 149 -0.79 -9.72 1.29
N ILE A 150 -1.98 -9.73 1.87
CA ILE A 150 -3.06 -8.80 1.50
C ILE A 150 -3.63 -8.17 2.77
N ALA A 151 -3.85 -6.87 2.71
CA ALA A 151 -4.68 -6.11 3.64
C ALA A 151 -5.71 -5.27 2.87
N VAL A 152 -6.84 -4.99 3.51
CA VAL A 152 -7.84 -4.04 3.00
C VAL A 152 -7.95 -2.89 3.99
N HIS A 153 -7.55 -1.71 3.57
CA HIS A 153 -7.69 -0.48 4.33
C HIS A 153 -9.02 0.20 4.07
N ASP A 154 -9.70 0.57 5.15
CA ASP A 154 -10.90 1.39 5.11
C ASP A 154 -10.69 2.57 6.06
N LEU A 155 -10.11 3.65 5.51
CA LEU A 155 -9.76 4.83 6.30
C LEU A 155 -11.01 5.47 6.94
N ARG A 156 -12.19 5.31 6.33
CA ARG A 156 -13.44 5.81 6.92
C ARG A 156 -13.86 4.96 8.11
N ALA A 157 -13.71 3.63 8.03
CA ALA A 157 -13.91 2.76 9.19
C ALA A 157 -12.92 3.06 10.31
N ASP A 158 -11.66 3.34 9.97
CA ASP A 158 -10.63 3.73 10.94
C ASP A 158 -10.98 5.06 11.65
N GLN A 159 -11.39 6.09 10.90
CA GLN A 159 -11.89 7.34 11.48
C GLN A 159 -13.11 7.10 12.37
N ASN A 160 -14.07 6.30 11.92
CA ASN A 160 -15.26 5.98 12.72
C ASN A 160 -14.86 5.29 14.03
N GLU A 161 -13.90 4.37 14.02
CA GLU A 161 -13.42 3.68 15.22
C GLU A 161 -12.73 4.64 16.20
N LEU A 162 -11.78 5.43 15.70
CA LEU A 162 -11.00 6.35 16.50
C LEU A 162 -11.87 7.47 17.09
N LEU A 163 -12.80 8.01 16.30
CA LEU A 163 -13.54 9.23 16.63
C LEU A 163 -14.95 9.01 17.22
N ARG A 164 -15.42 7.76 17.33
CA ARG A 164 -16.80 7.48 17.76
C ARG A 164 -17.13 8.08 19.13
N GLU A 165 -18.17 8.91 19.21
CA GLU A 165 -18.68 9.44 20.48
C GLU A 165 -17.59 10.18 21.29
N LEU A 166 -16.65 10.84 20.60
CA LEU A 166 -15.72 11.76 21.24
C LEU A 166 -16.34 13.17 21.32
N ASP A 167 -16.11 13.83 22.44
CA ASP A 167 -16.32 15.27 22.57
C ASP A 167 -15.07 16.01 22.07
N ASP A 168 -15.24 17.30 21.75
CA ASP A 168 -14.12 18.20 21.45
C ASP A 168 -13.15 18.27 22.65
N ALA A 169 -11.87 18.53 22.36
CA ALA A 169 -10.82 18.62 23.36
C ALA A 169 -10.16 20.00 23.35
N ASP A 170 -9.78 20.48 24.54
CA ASP A 170 -8.94 21.68 24.69
C ASP A 170 -7.64 21.26 25.39
N TRP A 171 -6.58 21.06 24.59
CA TRP A 171 -5.29 20.58 25.09
C TRP A 171 -4.22 21.66 25.02
N GLU A 172 -3.76 22.10 26.19
CA GLU A 172 -2.70 23.11 26.32
C GLU A 172 -1.46 22.80 25.44
N GLY A 173 -0.92 23.85 24.82
CA GLY A 173 0.20 23.76 23.86
C GLY A 173 -0.21 24.28 22.49
N GLY A 174 0.71 24.97 21.80
CA GLY A 174 0.47 25.41 20.42
C GLY A 174 0.90 24.31 19.47
N PRO A 175 -0.01 23.60 18.79
CA PRO A 175 0.38 22.51 17.90
C PRO A 175 1.03 23.02 16.61
N SER A 176 1.79 22.15 15.95
CA SER A 176 1.98 22.22 14.50
C SER A 176 0.84 21.53 13.78
N LEU A 177 0.62 21.92 12.52
CA LEU A 177 -0.23 21.12 11.63
C LEU A 177 0.43 19.77 11.33
N ILE A 178 -0.37 18.71 11.30
CA ILE A 178 0.05 17.36 10.90
C ILE A 178 -0.62 17.06 9.56
N LEU A 179 0.12 17.22 8.47
CA LEU A 179 -0.37 17.08 7.10
C LEU A 179 -0.37 15.58 6.70
N PRO A 180 -1.53 14.96 6.43
CA PRO A 180 -1.62 13.57 5.99
C PRO A 180 -1.40 13.47 4.47
N ILE A 181 -0.14 13.46 4.06
CA ILE A 181 0.29 13.53 2.66
C ILE A 181 0.43 12.16 1.98
N GLY A 182 0.54 11.08 2.75
CA GLY A 182 0.65 9.71 2.22
C GLY A 182 -0.69 9.14 1.77
N LYS A 183 -0.68 8.17 0.85
CA LYS A 183 -1.88 7.53 0.29
C LYS A 183 -2.78 6.92 1.34
N TRP A 184 -2.20 6.35 2.39
CA TRP A 184 -2.91 5.66 3.48
C TRP A 184 -3.05 6.51 4.74
N SER A 185 -2.79 7.82 4.63
CA SER A 185 -2.92 8.77 5.73
C SER A 185 -4.25 9.53 5.68
N PHE A 186 -4.73 9.97 6.84
CA PHE A 186 -6.03 10.62 6.98
C PHE A 186 -6.09 11.53 8.22
N PRO A 187 -6.88 12.63 8.18
CA PRO A 187 -7.04 13.53 9.31
C PRO A 187 -7.94 12.92 10.40
N LEU A 188 -7.70 13.30 11.64
CA LEU A 188 -8.47 12.89 12.82
C LEU A 188 -9.00 14.07 13.63
N GLY A 189 -8.12 14.99 14.03
CA GLY A 189 -8.45 16.14 14.86
C GLY A 189 -8.13 17.43 14.12
N ARG A 190 -9.10 18.35 14.07
CA ARG A 190 -9.00 19.64 13.40
C ARG A 190 -9.12 20.75 14.42
N ASP A 191 -8.35 21.82 14.26
CA ASP A 191 -8.44 22.95 15.17
C ASP A 191 -9.62 23.88 14.85
N SER A 192 -9.75 24.99 15.56
CA SER A 192 -10.81 25.99 15.37
C SER A 192 -10.78 26.71 14.01
N GLU A 193 -9.67 26.65 13.28
CA GLU A 193 -9.53 27.17 11.91
C GLU A 193 -9.67 26.05 10.86
N ASP A 194 -10.10 24.87 11.29
CA ASP A 194 -10.28 23.67 10.48
C ASP A 194 -8.98 23.05 9.93
N SER A 195 -7.83 23.42 10.50
CA SER A 195 -6.52 22.86 10.14
C SER A 195 -6.28 21.52 10.84
N THR A 196 -5.67 20.56 10.13
CA THR A 196 -5.41 19.22 10.71
C THR A 196 -4.24 19.29 11.68
N VAL A 197 -4.51 19.00 12.96
CA VAL A 197 -3.52 18.98 14.06
C VAL A 197 -3.33 17.60 14.66
N VAL A 198 -4.18 16.64 14.29
CA VAL A 198 -4.01 15.21 14.60
C VAL A 198 -4.35 14.41 13.34
N ALA A 199 -3.47 13.49 12.96
CA ALA A 199 -3.65 12.63 11.80
C ALA A 199 -3.14 11.21 12.08
N ALA A 200 -3.53 10.26 11.22
CA ALA A 200 -3.06 8.89 11.29
C ALA A 200 -2.73 8.33 9.91
N SER A 201 -2.01 7.22 9.87
CA SER A 201 -1.59 6.57 8.64
C SER A 201 -1.39 5.07 8.84
N HIS A 202 -1.69 4.26 7.82
CA HIS A 202 -1.14 2.90 7.72
C HIS A 202 0.24 2.97 7.07
N VAL A 203 1.24 2.32 7.67
CA VAL A 203 2.64 2.38 7.23
C VAL A 203 3.18 0.97 7.08
N GLY A 204 3.27 0.49 5.84
CA GLY A 204 3.53 -0.93 5.57
C GLY A 204 2.51 -1.81 6.30
N ARG A 205 2.98 -2.64 7.24
CA ARG A 205 2.11 -3.45 8.09
C ARG A 205 1.68 -2.81 9.40
N GLY A 206 2.38 -1.75 9.79
CA GLY A 206 2.14 -1.00 11.01
C GLY A 206 1.21 0.18 10.80
N LYS A 207 1.10 1.00 11.84
CA LYS A 207 0.21 2.16 11.89
C LYS A 207 0.87 3.29 12.67
N MET A 208 0.55 4.52 12.29
CA MET A 208 1.04 5.71 12.96
C MET A 208 -0.09 6.66 13.34
N VAL A 209 0.02 7.29 14.50
CA VAL A 209 -0.76 8.48 14.89
C VAL A 209 0.21 9.63 15.18
N GLY A 210 -0.03 10.78 14.55
CA GLY A 210 0.73 12.01 14.73
C GLY A 210 -0.11 13.08 15.42
N LEU A 211 0.43 13.70 16.47
CA LEU A 211 -0.20 14.80 17.20
C LEU A 211 0.66 16.08 17.08
N GLY A 212 0.02 17.22 16.88
CA GLY A 212 0.68 18.50 16.68
C GLY A 212 1.55 18.99 17.84
N HIS A 213 1.48 18.35 19.01
CA HIS A 213 2.24 18.74 20.19
C HIS A 213 2.60 17.51 21.05
N GLU A 214 3.78 17.49 21.65
CA GLU A 214 4.32 16.34 22.39
C GLU A 214 3.53 16.06 23.67
N SER A 215 3.07 17.12 24.36
CA SER A 215 2.21 16.97 25.54
C SER A 215 0.87 16.31 25.23
N TRP A 216 0.47 16.25 23.95
CA TRP A 216 -0.82 15.69 23.56
C TRP A 216 -0.78 14.16 23.50
N VAL A 217 0.39 13.53 23.41
CA VAL A 217 0.55 12.07 23.30
C VAL A 217 -0.04 11.35 24.52
N THR A 218 0.16 11.89 25.71
CA THR A 218 -0.21 11.24 26.99
C THR A 218 -1.39 11.91 27.69
N GLN A 219 -2.30 12.53 26.94
CA GLN A 219 -3.52 13.09 27.51
C GLN A 219 -4.41 11.97 28.04
N ASN A 220 -5.02 12.18 29.22
CA ASN A 220 -5.99 11.24 29.77
C ASN A 220 -7.37 11.46 29.13
N HIS A 221 -7.41 11.26 27.82
CA HIS A 221 -8.58 11.43 26.97
C HIS A 221 -8.88 10.11 26.24
N GLU A 222 -10.16 9.85 25.96
CA GLU A 222 -10.59 8.60 25.33
C GLU A 222 -9.96 8.41 23.94
N PHE A 223 -9.73 9.49 23.20
CA PHE A 223 -8.98 9.47 21.94
C PHE A 223 -7.61 8.81 22.10
N ASN A 224 -6.82 9.21 23.09
CA ASN A 224 -5.45 8.73 23.28
C ASN A 224 -5.41 7.22 23.52
N PHE A 225 -6.32 6.70 24.34
CA PHE A 225 -6.40 5.26 24.58
C PHE A 225 -6.82 4.48 23.33
N ARG A 226 -7.73 5.03 22.53
CA ARG A 226 -8.12 4.40 21.26
C ARG A 226 -7.03 4.50 20.20
N ALA A 227 -6.30 5.60 20.15
CA ALA A 227 -5.13 5.75 19.29
C ALA A 227 -4.08 4.67 19.62
N VAL A 228 -3.84 4.42 20.92
CA VAL A 228 -2.99 3.31 21.38
C VAL A 228 -3.56 1.97 20.94
N GLU A 229 -4.83 1.68 21.20
CA GLU A 229 -5.42 0.39 20.83
C GLU A 229 -5.42 0.16 19.30
N TRP A 230 -5.70 1.19 18.51
CA TRP A 230 -5.73 1.12 17.05
C TRP A 230 -4.33 0.95 16.44
N ALA A 231 -3.34 1.69 16.95
CA ALA A 231 -1.97 1.66 16.42
C ALA A 231 -1.15 0.48 16.95
N CYS A 232 -1.32 0.15 18.24
CA CYS A 232 -0.50 -0.84 18.95
C CYS A 232 -1.18 -2.23 19.04
N GLY A 233 -2.51 -2.28 18.95
CA GLY A 233 -3.31 -3.49 19.17
C GLY A 233 -3.71 -3.72 20.64
N GLU A 234 -4.69 -4.58 20.86
CA GLU A 234 -5.15 -4.97 22.20
C GLU A 234 -4.05 -5.73 22.98
N ASN A 235 -3.92 -5.46 24.28
CA ASN A 235 -2.94 -6.13 25.17
C ASN A 235 -1.47 -6.02 24.71
N ALA A 236 -1.15 -5.00 23.90
CA ALA A 236 0.18 -4.74 23.37
C ALA A 236 1.26 -4.50 24.45
N ASN A 237 2.53 -4.75 24.08
CA ASN A 237 3.71 -4.30 24.78
C ASN A 237 4.08 -2.90 24.28
N ILE A 238 3.80 -1.88 25.07
CA ILE A 238 4.02 -0.47 24.73
C ILE A 238 5.38 -0.01 25.26
N GLY A 239 6.19 0.56 24.37
CA GLY A 239 7.41 1.28 24.70
C GLY A 239 7.14 2.77 24.88
N LEU A 240 7.56 3.33 26.02
CA LEU A 240 7.64 4.78 26.22
C LEU A 240 9.07 5.23 25.96
N ALA A 241 9.25 6.11 24.99
CA ALA A 241 10.57 6.52 24.52
C ALA A 241 11.43 7.16 25.62
N TYR A 242 12.73 6.88 25.58
CA TYR A 242 13.70 7.49 26.48
C TYR A 242 13.75 9.01 26.29
N GLY A 243 13.54 9.75 27.39
CA GLY A 243 13.66 11.20 27.40
C GLY A 243 12.39 11.97 27.04
N ALA A 244 11.36 11.32 26.48
CA ALA A 244 10.11 11.96 26.05
C ALA A 244 9.20 12.40 27.21
N GLY A 245 9.48 11.97 28.45
CA GLY A 245 8.71 12.37 29.64
C GLY A 245 7.34 11.69 29.79
N PHE A 246 7.09 10.62 29.03
CA PHE A 246 5.81 9.90 29.02
C PHE A 246 5.63 8.88 30.16
N ASP A 247 6.66 8.63 30.98
CA ASP A 247 6.65 7.64 32.06
C ASP A 247 5.44 7.75 33.01
N HIS A 248 4.90 8.97 33.18
CA HIS A 248 3.73 9.22 34.01
C HIS A 248 2.44 8.52 33.53
N TRP A 249 2.41 8.05 32.28
CA TRP A 249 1.26 7.37 31.67
C TRP A 249 1.31 5.83 31.81
N GLU A 250 2.37 5.29 32.42
CA GLU A 250 2.57 3.84 32.63
C GLU A 250 1.36 3.16 33.30
N ASP A 251 0.86 3.76 34.40
CA ASP A 251 -0.22 3.16 35.18
C ASP A 251 -1.55 3.17 34.42
N GLU A 252 -1.81 4.19 33.60
CA GLU A 252 -3.05 4.30 32.81
C GLU A 252 -3.07 3.28 31.67
N LEU A 253 -1.94 3.10 30.98
CA LEU A 253 -1.79 2.07 29.94
C LEU A 253 -1.93 0.66 30.51
N ARG A 254 -1.35 0.40 31.69
CA ARG A 254 -1.53 -0.89 32.39
C ARG A 254 -2.96 -1.11 32.84
N ALA A 255 -3.66 -0.06 33.26
CA ALA A 255 -5.06 -0.14 33.62
C ALA A 255 -5.95 -0.51 32.41
N LYS A 256 -5.53 -0.15 31.19
CA LYS A 256 -6.16 -0.56 29.92
C LYS A 256 -5.74 -1.95 29.42
N GLY A 257 -4.86 -2.66 30.15
CA GLY A 257 -4.49 -4.05 29.86
C GLY A 257 -3.18 -4.24 29.10
N HIS A 258 -2.44 -3.15 28.84
CA HIS A 258 -1.15 -3.22 28.14
C HIS A 258 0.00 -3.54 29.09
N SER A 259 1.06 -4.12 28.54
CA SER A 259 2.37 -4.15 29.21
C SER A 259 3.15 -2.91 28.81
N VAL A 260 3.92 -2.32 29.73
CA VAL A 260 4.64 -1.06 29.49
C VAL A 260 6.11 -1.22 29.82
N GLN A 261 6.96 -0.84 28.86
CA GLN A 261 8.40 -0.71 29.02
C GLN A 261 8.79 0.76 28.93
N LEU A 262 9.59 1.23 29.89
CA LEU A 262 10.03 2.62 29.96
C LEU A 262 11.41 2.78 29.34
N SER A 263 11.74 3.99 28.93
CA SER A 263 13.09 4.34 28.44
C SER A 263 13.52 3.52 27.22
N ILE A 264 12.59 3.26 26.32
CA ILE A 264 12.84 2.53 25.06
C ILE A 264 13.63 3.41 24.11
N THR A 265 14.62 2.82 23.46
CA THR A 265 15.38 3.42 22.36
C THR A 265 15.12 2.65 21.06
N PRO A 266 15.49 3.20 19.88
CA PRO A 266 15.36 2.48 18.61
C PRO A 266 16.05 1.10 18.59
N ASP A 267 17.12 0.90 19.37
CA ASP A 267 17.78 -0.41 19.54
C ASP A 267 16.88 -1.46 20.24
N ASP A 268 15.87 -1.02 20.99
CA ASP A 268 14.99 -1.87 21.80
C ASP A 268 13.67 -2.23 21.10
N LEU A 269 13.43 -1.76 19.87
CA LEU A 269 12.14 -1.90 19.16
C LEU A 269 11.66 -3.35 19.02
N SER A 270 12.57 -4.32 18.96
CA SER A 270 12.24 -5.76 18.93
C SER A 270 11.54 -6.27 20.20
N GLN A 271 11.50 -5.48 21.27
CA GLN A 271 10.92 -5.85 22.57
C GLN A 271 9.49 -5.30 22.75
N VAL A 272 9.01 -4.47 21.83
CA VAL A 272 7.72 -3.78 21.94
C VAL A 272 6.90 -3.97 20.66
N ASP A 273 5.59 -3.92 20.80
CA ASP A 273 4.66 -3.93 19.66
C ASP A 273 4.41 -2.50 19.17
N CYS A 274 4.67 -1.50 20.02
CA CYS A 274 4.38 -0.11 19.73
C CYS A 274 5.32 0.84 20.48
N LEU A 275 5.68 1.96 19.85
CA LEU A 275 6.49 3.03 20.46
C LEU A 275 5.67 4.32 20.57
N LEU A 276 5.68 4.94 21.75
CA LEU A 276 5.19 6.29 21.99
C LEU A 276 6.40 7.20 22.15
N ASP A 277 6.53 8.18 21.26
CA ASP A 277 7.72 9.04 21.14
C ASP A 277 7.34 10.51 20.81
N GLU A 278 8.34 11.39 20.72
CA GLU A 278 8.16 12.80 20.36
C GLU A 278 8.76 13.12 18.98
N PHE A 279 8.14 14.01 18.21
CA PHE A 279 8.63 14.42 16.88
C PHE A 279 9.93 15.23 16.94
N TRP A 280 10.30 15.78 18.10
CA TRP A 280 11.56 16.49 18.30
C TRP A 280 12.67 15.58 18.87
N ASN A 281 12.51 14.26 18.77
CA ASN A 281 13.50 13.31 19.28
C ASN A 281 14.91 13.55 18.70
N GLY A 282 15.92 13.12 19.43
CA GLY A 282 17.33 13.26 19.05
C GLY A 282 17.85 12.17 18.11
N HIS A 283 16.95 11.47 17.41
CA HIS A 283 17.27 10.28 16.61
C HIS A 283 18.18 10.61 15.44
N ASP A 284 19.20 9.77 15.23
CA ASP A 284 20.06 9.87 14.06
C ASP A 284 19.46 9.15 12.83
N ASP A 285 20.17 9.16 11.70
CA ASP A 285 19.69 8.51 10.48
C ASP A 285 19.49 6.99 10.66
N GLN A 286 20.28 6.34 11.53
CA GLN A 286 20.17 4.91 11.79
C GLN A 286 18.96 4.58 12.67
N ASP A 287 18.70 5.42 13.66
CA ASP A 287 17.50 5.38 14.50
C ASP A 287 16.22 5.54 13.66
N ASN A 288 16.21 6.53 12.76
CA ASN A 288 15.08 6.77 11.85
C ASN A 288 14.81 5.55 10.96
N LEU A 289 15.86 4.96 10.37
CA LEU A 289 15.72 3.72 9.59
C LEU A 289 15.18 2.55 10.43
N ALA A 290 15.57 2.44 11.70
CA ALA A 290 15.06 1.40 12.59
C ALA A 290 13.56 1.58 12.87
N ILE A 291 13.11 2.82 13.07
CA ILE A 291 11.69 3.15 13.27
C ILE A 291 10.88 2.88 12.00
N GLU A 292 11.39 3.26 10.83
CA GLU A 292 10.75 2.95 9.55
C GLU A 292 10.59 1.44 9.35
N GLN A 293 11.65 0.66 9.58
CA GLN A 293 11.56 -0.80 9.47
C GLN A 293 10.58 -1.39 10.50
N PHE A 294 10.60 -0.90 11.73
CA PHE A 294 9.66 -1.32 12.76
C PHE A 294 8.20 -1.11 12.34
N LEU A 295 7.87 0.05 11.77
CA LEU A 295 6.55 0.31 11.18
C LEU A 295 6.25 -0.63 10.01
N LEU A 296 7.15 -0.75 9.05
CA LEU A 296 6.97 -1.59 7.86
C LEU A 296 6.69 -3.06 8.23
N GLU A 297 7.32 -3.56 9.29
CA GLU A 297 7.18 -4.93 9.79
C GLU A 297 5.93 -5.16 10.66
N GLY A 298 5.19 -4.11 11.04
CA GLY A 298 3.93 -4.25 11.79
C GLY A 298 3.86 -3.48 13.12
N GLY A 299 4.91 -2.76 13.50
CA GLY A 299 4.96 -1.97 14.72
C GLY A 299 4.02 -0.77 14.69
N GLY A 300 3.50 -0.40 15.86
CA GLY A 300 2.73 0.83 16.05
C GLY A 300 3.60 2.02 16.45
N LEU A 301 3.29 3.22 15.98
CA LEU A 301 4.00 4.44 16.37
C LEU A 301 3.02 5.56 16.72
N ILE A 302 3.19 6.18 17.88
CA ILE A 302 2.46 7.41 18.23
C ILE A 302 3.47 8.48 18.55
N MET A 303 3.39 9.59 17.83
CA MET A 303 4.32 10.70 18.01
C MET A 303 3.60 12.02 18.19
N GLY A 304 4.16 12.88 19.02
CA GLY A 304 3.69 14.25 19.16
C GLY A 304 4.82 15.26 19.17
N GLY A 305 4.57 16.46 18.69
CA GLY A 305 5.56 17.54 18.71
C GLY A 305 5.30 18.60 17.65
N HIS A 306 5.94 19.75 17.83
CA HIS A 306 5.65 20.95 17.09
C HIS A 306 6.90 21.51 16.40
N ALA A 307 6.89 21.58 15.07
CA ALA A 307 8.01 22.08 14.28
C ALA A 307 8.04 23.61 14.15
N TRP A 308 6.91 24.30 14.38
CA TRP A 308 6.83 25.76 14.24
C TRP A 308 7.81 26.47 15.19
N TYR A 309 7.90 26.04 16.44
CA TYR A 309 8.81 26.65 17.42
C TYR A 309 10.26 26.30 17.08
N TRP A 310 10.50 25.06 16.66
CA TRP A 310 11.81 24.61 16.20
C TRP A 310 12.37 25.48 15.06
N SER A 311 11.49 25.88 14.13
CA SER A 311 11.82 26.71 12.97
C SER A 311 12.32 28.13 13.33
N TYR A 312 12.12 28.59 14.57
CA TYR A 312 12.67 29.87 15.01
C TYR A 312 14.20 29.87 15.15
N SER A 313 14.79 28.69 15.40
CA SER A 313 16.24 28.56 15.59
C SER A 313 16.92 27.73 14.51
N ASN A 314 16.14 27.12 13.61
CA ASN A 314 16.63 26.21 12.59
C ASN A 314 15.88 26.44 11.28
N SER A 315 16.49 26.03 10.17
CA SER A 315 15.91 26.19 8.84
C SER A 315 15.55 24.84 8.25
N ASP A 316 14.73 24.87 7.20
CA ASP A 316 14.48 23.71 6.36
C ASP A 316 13.81 22.55 7.15
N VAL A 317 12.67 22.90 7.74
CA VAL A 317 11.77 21.99 8.47
C VAL A 317 11.45 20.70 7.72
N PRO A 318 11.22 20.70 6.40
CA PRO A 318 10.91 19.47 5.69
C PRO A 318 12.00 18.40 5.79
N TYR A 319 13.27 18.78 5.79
CA TYR A 319 14.38 17.82 5.79
C TYR A 319 15.14 17.74 7.11
N ASN A 320 15.06 18.75 7.98
CA ASN A 320 15.90 18.83 9.18
C ASN A 320 15.12 18.72 10.49
N TYR A 321 13.80 18.84 10.48
CA TYR A 321 13.01 18.54 11.67
C TYR A 321 13.00 17.01 11.89
N PRO A 322 13.35 16.48 13.09
CA PRO A 322 13.53 15.05 13.31
C PRO A 322 12.33 14.21 12.90
N GLY A 323 11.11 14.61 13.29
CA GLY A 323 9.87 13.92 12.91
C GLY A 323 9.62 13.86 11.41
N ASN A 324 10.16 14.81 10.63
CA ASN A 324 10.00 14.80 9.18
C ASN A 324 11.00 13.89 8.47
N LYS A 325 12.03 13.36 9.16
CA LYS A 325 12.98 12.39 8.57
C LYS A 325 12.31 11.09 8.12
N ILE A 326 11.19 10.73 8.73
CA ILE A 326 10.39 9.53 8.40
C ILE A 326 9.07 9.87 7.68
N SER A 327 8.84 11.15 7.34
CA SER A 327 7.54 11.61 6.81
C SER A 327 7.21 11.06 5.41
N GLN A 328 8.23 10.83 4.57
CA GLN A 328 8.04 10.19 3.27
C GLN A 328 7.59 8.72 3.39
N THR A 329 8.03 8.04 4.45
CA THR A 329 7.64 6.65 4.72
C THR A 329 6.29 6.57 5.42
N THR A 330 6.06 7.47 6.40
CA THR A 330 4.86 7.43 7.25
C THR A 330 3.65 8.12 6.62
N GLY A 331 3.89 9.05 5.70
CA GLY A 331 2.84 9.89 5.12
C GLY A 331 2.34 11.00 6.05
N LEU A 332 2.94 11.18 7.24
CA LEU A 332 2.59 12.25 8.17
C LEU A 332 3.70 13.30 8.22
N PHE A 333 3.39 14.52 7.79
CA PHE A 333 4.34 15.63 7.72
C PHE A 333 4.02 16.69 8.79
N VAL A 334 5.02 17.10 9.56
CA VAL A 334 4.88 18.12 10.61
C VAL A 334 5.23 19.49 10.06
N SER A 335 4.24 20.38 10.02
CA SER A 335 4.38 21.72 9.45
C SER A 335 5.10 22.71 10.37
N SER A 336 5.79 23.69 9.77
CA SER A 336 6.26 24.89 10.46
C SER A 336 5.15 25.88 10.83
N ASP A 337 3.93 25.65 10.34
CA ASP A 337 2.76 26.44 10.68
C ASP A 337 2.16 25.94 11.98
N TRP A 338 1.69 26.89 12.78
CA TRP A 338 1.09 26.65 14.08
C TRP A 338 -0.43 26.58 13.94
N GLY A 339 -1.05 25.70 14.71
CA GLY A 339 -2.51 25.59 14.87
C GLY A 339 -2.97 25.99 16.27
N TYR A 340 -4.23 25.66 16.58
CA TYR A 340 -4.87 25.97 17.85
C TYR A 340 -5.20 24.72 18.68
N ASN A 341 -5.38 24.92 19.98
CA ASN A 341 -5.58 23.87 20.99
C ASN A 341 -7.02 23.38 21.15
N ASP A 342 -8.00 24.05 20.53
CA ASP A 342 -9.40 23.63 20.49
C ASP A 342 -9.60 22.65 19.34
N ILE A 343 -9.70 21.36 19.66
CA ILE A 343 -9.67 20.25 18.72
C ILE A 343 -11.06 19.67 18.57
N ASN A 344 -11.59 19.77 17.36
CA ASN A 344 -12.78 19.08 16.92
C ASN A 344 -12.45 17.66 16.47
N PHE A 345 -13.12 16.68 17.09
CA PHE A 345 -13.02 15.25 16.76
C PHE A 345 -14.24 14.72 15.99
N ASP A 346 -15.09 15.60 15.43
CA ASP A 346 -16.11 15.16 14.48
C ASP A 346 -15.46 14.52 13.27
N ILE A 347 -16.09 13.44 12.78
CA ILE A 347 -15.58 12.68 11.66
C ILE A 347 -15.46 13.60 10.44
N PRO A 348 -14.24 13.84 9.90
CA PRO A 348 -14.04 14.76 8.80
C PRO A 348 -14.81 14.32 7.54
N ASP A 349 -15.11 15.28 6.68
CA ASP A 349 -15.57 14.99 5.32
C ASP A 349 -14.53 14.13 4.57
N PRO A 350 -14.91 13.15 3.73
CA PRO A 350 -13.96 12.33 2.99
C PRO A 350 -12.92 13.13 2.18
N TYR A 351 -13.27 14.31 1.68
CA TYR A 351 -12.35 15.18 0.93
C TYR A 351 -11.41 16.00 1.82
N ARG A 352 -11.55 15.96 3.15
CA ARG A 352 -10.49 16.42 4.08
C ARG A 352 -9.26 15.51 4.07
N THR A 353 -9.33 14.33 3.46
CA THR A 353 -8.17 13.48 3.20
C THR A 353 -7.50 13.94 1.89
N PRO A 354 -6.23 14.40 1.90
CA PRO A 354 -5.56 14.93 0.70
C PRO A 354 -5.59 13.99 -0.49
N HIS A 355 -5.37 12.68 -0.28
CA HIS A 355 -5.43 11.71 -1.37
C HIS A 355 -6.83 11.64 -2.02
N ASN A 356 -7.90 11.64 -1.22
CA ASN A 356 -9.28 11.66 -1.74
C ASN A 356 -9.60 13.00 -2.43
N ALA A 357 -9.14 14.13 -1.89
CA ALA A 357 -9.29 15.44 -2.50
C ALA A 357 -8.69 15.47 -3.91
N ILE A 358 -7.44 15.00 -4.06
CA ILE A 358 -6.75 14.94 -5.35
C ILE A 358 -7.52 14.06 -6.35
N GLN A 359 -7.97 12.88 -5.92
CA GLN A 359 -8.78 11.99 -6.76
C GLN A 359 -10.12 12.63 -7.17
N GLY A 360 -10.79 13.32 -6.25
CA GLY A 360 -12.05 14.03 -6.51
C GLY A 360 -11.88 15.13 -7.54
N ILE A 361 -10.87 15.99 -7.37
CA ILE A 361 -10.55 17.07 -8.31
C ILE A 361 -10.20 16.50 -9.69
N TYR A 362 -9.41 15.43 -9.75
CA TYR A 362 -9.09 14.76 -11.01
C TYR A 362 -10.34 14.21 -11.71
N ALA A 363 -11.26 13.60 -10.95
CA ALA A 363 -12.52 13.06 -11.48
C ALA A 363 -13.47 14.15 -12.01
N ASP A 364 -13.50 15.31 -11.36
CA ASP A 364 -14.22 16.50 -11.83
C ASP A 364 -13.70 16.98 -13.19
N MET A 365 -12.38 17.17 -13.28
CA MET A 365 -11.76 17.73 -14.48
C MET A 365 -11.72 16.78 -15.68
N ALA A 366 -11.32 15.52 -15.45
CA ALA A 366 -11.02 14.57 -16.51
C ALA A 366 -12.03 13.41 -16.59
N GLY A 367 -12.72 13.12 -15.48
CA GLY A 367 -13.65 11.99 -15.36
C GLY A 367 -15.12 12.33 -15.69
N GLY A 368 -15.47 13.62 -15.73
CA GLY A 368 -16.85 14.07 -15.93
C GLY A 368 -17.77 13.82 -14.72
N ILE A 369 -17.19 13.63 -13.53
CA ILE A 369 -17.90 13.49 -12.25
C ILE A 369 -17.79 14.83 -11.52
N GLU A 370 -18.79 15.70 -11.69
CA GLU A 370 -18.77 17.06 -11.16
C GLU A 370 -18.82 17.07 -9.62
N LEU A 371 -17.87 17.74 -8.98
CA LEU A 371 -17.91 18.06 -7.55
C LEU A 371 -18.92 19.16 -7.29
N SER A 372 -19.67 19.06 -6.19
CA SER A 372 -20.43 20.20 -5.71
C SER A 372 -19.49 21.32 -5.25
N SER A 373 -19.97 22.57 -5.23
CA SER A 373 -19.16 23.71 -4.77
C SER A 373 -18.65 23.54 -3.34
N GLU A 374 -19.42 22.89 -2.47
CA GLU A 374 -19.04 22.58 -1.09
C GLU A 374 -17.94 21.52 -1.03
N GLU A 375 -18.08 20.42 -1.77
CA GLU A 375 -17.04 19.39 -1.85
C GLU A 375 -15.74 19.93 -2.45
N ALA A 376 -15.84 20.80 -3.47
CA ALA A 376 -14.69 21.45 -4.09
C ALA A 376 -13.95 22.38 -3.11
N GLU A 377 -14.68 23.17 -2.31
CA GLU A 377 -14.10 24.02 -1.28
C GLU A 377 -13.40 23.20 -0.18
N ILE A 378 -14.00 22.07 0.21
CA ILE A 378 -13.40 21.14 1.18
C ILE A 378 -12.12 20.50 0.62
N ALA A 379 -12.19 19.97 -0.61
CA ALA A 379 -11.06 19.35 -1.29
C ALA A 379 -9.91 20.34 -1.47
N TYR A 380 -10.22 21.60 -1.80
CA TYR A 380 -9.22 22.66 -1.90
C TYR A 380 -8.50 22.90 -0.58
N SER A 381 -9.26 23.17 0.49
CA SER A 381 -8.69 23.47 1.80
C SER A 381 -7.86 22.29 2.36
N SER A 382 -8.20 21.06 2.00
CA SER A 382 -7.44 19.85 2.35
C SER A 382 -6.02 19.83 1.78
N ILE A 383 -5.80 20.37 0.58
CA ILE A 383 -4.51 20.30 -0.11
C ILE A 383 -3.77 21.65 -0.18
N SER A 384 -4.42 22.76 0.16
CA SER A 384 -3.83 24.10 0.05
C SER A 384 -2.57 24.23 0.90
N ASP A 385 -2.63 23.81 2.16
CA ASP A 385 -1.48 23.88 3.08
C ASP A 385 -0.36 22.96 2.59
N CYS A 386 -0.72 21.75 2.13
CA CYS A 386 0.23 20.78 1.60
C CYS A 386 1.00 21.32 0.38
N THR A 387 0.33 21.97 -0.58
CA THR A 387 0.97 22.49 -1.79
C THR A 387 1.92 23.67 -1.54
N VAL A 388 1.79 24.36 -0.41
CA VAL A 388 2.69 25.45 0.02
C VAL A 388 3.86 24.93 0.85
N ILE A 389 3.60 23.96 1.73
CA ILE A 389 4.55 23.52 2.76
C ILE A 389 5.41 22.32 2.29
N VAL A 390 4.83 21.39 1.54
CA VAL A 390 5.44 20.09 1.23
C VAL A 390 6.38 20.22 0.03
N PRO A 391 7.67 19.89 0.17
CA PRO A 391 8.60 19.95 -0.96
C PRO A 391 8.25 19.00 -2.10
N LEU A 392 8.71 19.35 -3.30
CA LEU A 392 8.39 18.67 -4.54
C LEU A 392 8.91 17.22 -4.67
N ASP A 393 9.86 16.82 -3.82
CA ASP A 393 10.43 15.46 -3.78
C ASP A 393 9.60 14.48 -2.94
N PHE A 394 8.52 14.94 -2.30
CA PHE A 394 7.47 14.08 -1.72
C PHE A 394 6.58 13.52 -2.84
N LEU A 395 7.14 12.55 -3.57
CA LEU A 395 6.58 12.06 -4.82
C LEU A 395 5.18 11.45 -4.69
N GLU A 396 4.87 10.83 -3.55
CA GLU A 396 3.54 10.23 -3.32
C GLU A 396 2.42 11.29 -3.31
N PHE A 397 2.71 12.48 -2.77
CA PHE A 397 1.80 13.61 -2.79
C PHE A 397 1.80 14.32 -4.16
N TRP A 398 2.99 14.59 -4.71
CA TRP A 398 3.13 15.44 -5.90
C TRP A 398 2.89 14.74 -7.24
N ASN A 399 3.17 13.44 -7.37
CA ASN A 399 3.01 12.75 -8.67
C ASN A 399 1.56 12.78 -9.19
N PRO A 400 0.52 12.45 -8.38
CA PRO A 400 -0.86 12.51 -8.85
C PRO A 400 -1.28 13.92 -9.27
N LEU A 401 -0.82 14.94 -8.54
CA LEU A 401 -1.07 16.34 -8.86
C LEU A 401 -0.41 16.78 -10.18
N ARG A 402 0.85 16.35 -10.42
CA ARG A 402 1.55 16.60 -11.68
C ARG A 402 0.88 15.89 -12.85
N GLU A 403 0.45 14.65 -12.67
CA GLU A 403 -0.31 13.91 -13.69
C GLU A 403 -1.61 14.62 -14.04
N MET A 404 -2.33 15.11 -13.03
CA MET A 404 -3.53 15.91 -13.21
C MET A 404 -3.25 17.13 -14.08
N VAL A 405 -2.32 18.00 -13.67
CA VAL A 405 -1.97 19.23 -14.42
C VAL A 405 -1.52 18.93 -15.85
N ASN A 406 -0.70 17.88 -16.03
CA ASN A 406 -0.24 17.49 -17.37
C ASN A 406 -1.38 16.98 -18.27
N SER A 407 -2.40 16.35 -17.69
CA SER A 407 -3.54 15.80 -18.43
C SER A 407 -4.58 16.85 -18.81
N THR A 408 -4.76 17.88 -17.97
CA THR A 408 -5.77 18.92 -18.15
C THR A 408 -5.24 20.14 -18.90
N GLY A 409 -3.92 20.34 -18.89
CA GLY A 409 -3.26 21.49 -19.50
C GLY A 409 -3.35 22.75 -18.62
N TRP A 410 -2.82 23.85 -19.14
CA TRP A 410 -2.75 25.11 -18.41
C TRP A 410 -4.09 25.82 -18.30
N THR A 411 -4.37 26.35 -17.11
CA THR A 411 -5.52 27.21 -16.85
C THR A 411 -5.36 28.54 -17.57
N VAL A 412 -6.18 28.78 -18.60
CA VAL A 412 -6.14 30.02 -19.38
C VAL A 412 -7.03 31.08 -18.73
N ILE A 413 -6.43 31.97 -17.94
CA ILE A 413 -7.14 33.12 -17.38
C ILE A 413 -7.40 34.16 -18.49
N PRO A 414 -8.67 34.56 -18.75
CA PRO A 414 -8.97 35.62 -19.69
C PRO A 414 -8.31 36.94 -19.24
N TYR A 415 -7.66 37.66 -20.15
CA TYR A 415 -7.04 38.93 -19.80
C TYR A 415 -8.06 40.08 -19.76
N SER A 416 -7.88 40.98 -18.79
CA SER A 416 -8.62 42.24 -18.73
C SER A 416 -8.15 43.20 -19.82
N THR A 417 -9.05 44.03 -20.31
CA THR A 417 -8.72 45.12 -21.23
C THR A 417 -8.95 46.47 -20.55
N LEU A 418 -8.46 47.55 -21.16
CA LEU A 418 -8.78 48.92 -20.71
C LEU A 418 -10.31 49.20 -20.61
N TRP A 419 -11.14 48.34 -21.21
CA TRP A 419 -12.59 48.49 -21.31
C TRP A 419 -13.37 47.31 -20.69
N SER A 420 -12.69 46.30 -20.13
CA SER A 420 -13.32 45.14 -19.50
C SER A 420 -12.48 44.60 -18.35
N SER A 421 -13.11 44.40 -17.19
CA SER A 421 -12.54 43.65 -16.07
C SER A 421 -12.88 42.17 -16.22
N THR A 422 -12.34 41.54 -17.26
CA THR A 422 -12.42 40.08 -17.45
C THR A 422 -11.19 39.45 -16.82
N GLY A 423 -11.36 38.40 -16.04
CA GLY A 423 -10.29 37.76 -15.28
C GLY A 423 -10.82 36.54 -14.52
N HIS A 424 -9.99 36.02 -13.62
CA HIS A 424 -10.38 35.00 -12.65
C HIS A 424 -10.51 35.66 -11.27
N ASP A 425 -11.70 35.56 -10.67
CA ASP A 425 -11.95 36.05 -9.32
C ASP A 425 -11.72 34.89 -8.34
N LEU A 426 -10.69 35.00 -7.48
CA LEU A 426 -10.44 34.01 -6.44
C LEU A 426 -11.67 33.87 -5.52
N GLY A 427 -12.07 32.63 -5.28
CA GLY A 427 -13.26 32.24 -4.52
C GLY A 427 -14.54 32.10 -5.35
N ALA A 428 -14.51 32.41 -6.66
CA ALA A 428 -15.67 32.25 -7.54
C ALA A 428 -15.84 30.79 -8.03
N ASP A 429 -14.73 30.09 -8.23
CA ASP A 429 -14.67 28.69 -8.66
C ASP A 429 -13.55 28.01 -7.87
N PRO A 430 -13.89 27.29 -6.78
CA PRO A 430 -12.90 26.64 -5.93
C PRO A 430 -12.04 25.62 -6.68
N VAL A 431 -12.59 24.92 -7.68
CA VAL A 431 -11.82 23.94 -8.47
C VAL A 431 -10.76 24.67 -9.31
N ALA A 432 -11.15 25.74 -10.00
CA ALA A 432 -10.21 26.56 -10.76
C ALA A 432 -9.13 27.20 -9.86
N ASP A 433 -9.49 27.63 -8.65
CA ASP A 433 -8.55 28.18 -7.68
C ASP A 433 -7.49 27.15 -7.26
N VAL A 434 -7.90 25.90 -7.04
CA VAL A 434 -6.99 24.80 -6.70
C VAL A 434 -5.94 24.63 -7.78
N ILE A 435 -6.39 24.54 -9.04
CA ILE A 435 -5.52 24.26 -10.18
C ILE A 435 -4.54 25.41 -10.36
N LEU A 436 -4.99 26.66 -10.28
CA LEU A 436 -4.13 27.82 -10.41
C LEU A 436 -3.02 27.85 -9.35
N ARG A 437 -3.35 27.53 -8.10
CA ARG A 437 -2.36 27.46 -7.02
C ARG A 437 -1.41 26.29 -7.17
N LEU A 438 -1.89 25.17 -7.68
CA LEU A 438 -1.07 24.01 -7.96
C LEU A 438 -0.09 24.28 -9.11
N GLU A 439 -0.58 24.88 -10.20
CA GLU A 439 0.23 25.35 -11.33
C GLU A 439 1.27 26.38 -10.84
N GLU A 440 0.89 27.30 -9.96
CA GLU A 440 1.80 28.25 -9.33
C GLU A 440 2.89 27.54 -8.51
N ALA A 441 2.52 26.61 -7.63
CA ALA A 441 3.45 25.86 -6.80
C ALA A 441 4.46 25.05 -7.63
N LEU A 442 3.98 24.35 -8.67
CA LEU A 442 4.84 23.64 -9.61
C LEU A 442 5.74 24.60 -10.39
N THR A 443 5.20 25.73 -10.87
CA THR A 443 5.96 26.72 -11.65
C THR A 443 7.07 27.38 -10.82
N GLN A 444 6.81 27.63 -9.54
CA GLN A 444 7.78 28.25 -8.64
C GLN A 444 8.79 27.25 -8.07
N GLY A 445 8.42 25.97 -7.96
CA GLY A 445 9.24 24.95 -7.31
C GLY A 445 10.09 24.10 -8.26
N LEU A 446 9.65 23.86 -9.51
CA LEU A 446 10.37 23.00 -10.45
C LEU A 446 11.55 23.72 -11.11
N ASP A 447 12.57 22.94 -11.48
CA ASP A 447 13.64 23.44 -12.32
C ASP A 447 13.12 23.81 -13.73
N ALA A 448 13.75 24.79 -14.36
CA ALA A 448 13.26 25.37 -15.62
C ALA A 448 13.18 24.35 -16.78
N ASP A 449 13.97 23.28 -16.75
CA ASP A 449 13.95 22.20 -17.73
C ASP A 449 12.89 21.13 -17.44
N GLU A 450 12.29 21.14 -16.25
CA GLU A 450 11.17 20.28 -15.87
C GLU A 450 9.81 20.93 -16.12
N LEU A 451 9.77 22.26 -16.29
CA LEU A 451 8.53 22.98 -16.55
C LEU A 451 7.98 22.72 -17.96
N PRO A 452 6.69 22.35 -18.10
CA PRO A 452 6.06 22.26 -19.40
C PRO A 452 5.98 23.66 -20.03
N VAL A 453 6.21 23.74 -21.34
CA VAL A 453 6.16 25.03 -22.06
C VAL A 453 4.76 25.62 -21.98
N HIS A 454 4.62 26.78 -21.33
CA HIS A 454 3.33 27.46 -21.20
C HIS A 454 2.82 27.93 -22.57
N PRO A 455 1.54 27.70 -22.94
CA PRO A 455 0.99 28.06 -24.26
C PRO A 455 1.18 29.54 -24.64
N SER A 456 1.20 30.43 -23.65
CA SER A 456 1.48 31.86 -23.86
C SER A 456 2.86 32.16 -24.43
N HIS A 457 3.83 31.23 -24.41
CA HIS A 457 5.13 31.41 -25.08
C HIS A 457 5.00 31.74 -26.58
N THR A 458 3.87 31.37 -27.21
CA THR A 458 3.56 31.74 -28.60
C THR A 458 3.28 33.23 -28.76
N GLU A 459 2.68 33.86 -27.74
CA GLU A 459 2.35 35.28 -27.69
C GLU A 459 3.46 36.11 -27.02
N PHE A 460 4.18 35.49 -26.08
CA PHE A 460 5.29 36.05 -25.29
C PHE A 460 6.50 35.11 -25.36
N PRO A 461 7.27 35.11 -26.46
CA PRO A 461 8.37 34.15 -26.70
C PRO A 461 9.65 34.43 -25.88
N GLY A 462 9.53 35.17 -24.77
CA GLY A 462 10.63 35.71 -23.98
C GLY A 462 11.05 34.82 -22.83
#